data_AF-A0A6M4C8Q0-F1
#
_entry.id   AF-A0A6M4C8Q0-F1
#
_cell.length_a   1.000
_cell.length_b   1.000
_cell.length_c   1.000
_cell.angle_alpha   90.00
_cell.angle_beta   90.00
_cell.angle_gamma   90.00
#
_symmetry.space_group_name_H-M   'P 1'
#
loop_
_entity.id
_entity.type
_entity.pdbx_description
1 polymer ?
#
loop_
_entity_poly.entity_id
_entity_poly.type
_entity_poly.pdbx_seq_one_letter_code
_entity_poly.pdbx_strand_id
1 'polypeptide(L)'
;NMLRTTAINVIRHFGVVGECNIQYALDPNNETYYIIEVNARLSRSSALASKATGYPLAYVAAKLALGIALPDIKNSVTGVTTACFEPSLDYCVVKIPR
;
A
#
# COMPACT_ATOMS: atom_id res chain seq x y z
N ASN A 1 9.08 -12.65 -3.86
CA ASN A 1 7.77 -11.96 -4.01
C ASN A 1 6.59 -12.68 -3.36
N MET A 2 6.80 -13.66 -2.46
CA MET A 2 5.72 -14.44 -1.84
C MET A 2 4.65 -13.57 -1.15
N LEU A 3 5.05 -12.78 -0.14
CA LEU A 3 4.11 -11.94 0.64
C LEU A 3 3.41 -10.87 -0.20
N ARG A 4 4.11 -10.29 -1.19
CA ARG A 4 3.53 -9.31 -2.13
C ARG A 4 2.40 -9.94 -2.95
N THR A 5 2.64 -11.11 -3.53
CA THR A 5 1.63 -11.82 -4.33
C THR A 5 0.44 -12.23 -3.45
N THR A 6 0.70 -12.73 -2.23
CA THR A 6 -0.36 -13.07 -1.28
C THR A 6 -1.22 -11.85 -0.92
N ALA A 7 -0.60 -10.69 -0.66
CA ALA A 7 -1.33 -9.45 -0.38
C ALA A 7 -2.32 -9.13 -1.52
N ILE A 8 -1.85 -9.14 -2.76
CA ILE A 8 -2.69 -8.84 -3.93
C ILE A 8 -3.85 -9.84 -4.04
N ASN A 9 -3.58 -11.13 -3.84
CA ASN A 9 -4.61 -12.17 -3.93
C ASN A 9 -5.69 -12.03 -2.85
N VAL A 10 -5.28 -11.81 -1.59
CA VAL A 10 -6.19 -11.65 -0.45
C VAL A 10 -7.07 -10.42 -0.62
N ILE A 11 -6.48 -9.28 -0.99
CA ILE A 11 -7.21 -8.02 -1.12
C ILE A 11 -8.20 -8.07 -2.31
N ARG A 12 -7.81 -8.72 -3.41
CA ARG A 12 -8.74 -8.99 -4.52
C ARG A 12 -9.89 -9.89 -4.10
N HIS A 13 -9.62 -10.93 -3.31
CA HIS A 13 -10.65 -11.84 -2.80
C HIS A 13 -11.65 -11.13 -1.88
N PHE A 14 -11.18 -10.20 -1.04
CA PHE A 14 -12.05 -9.37 -0.21
C PHE A 14 -12.79 -8.26 -0.97
N GLY A 15 -12.47 -8.02 -2.24
CA GLY A 15 -13.15 -7.00 -3.05
C GLY A 15 -12.92 -5.56 -2.56
N VAL A 16 -11.76 -5.29 -1.94
CA VAL A 16 -11.46 -3.93 -1.43
C VAL A 16 -11.24 -2.97 -2.61
N VAL A 17 -11.96 -1.85 -2.60
CA VAL A 17 -11.78 -0.72 -3.52
C VAL A 17 -11.29 0.48 -2.71
N GLY A 18 -10.04 0.89 -2.93
CA GLY A 18 -9.39 1.96 -2.18
C GLY A 18 -8.03 1.54 -1.63
N GLU A 19 -7.82 1.74 -0.33
CA GLU A 19 -6.58 1.41 0.36
C GLU A 19 -6.80 0.40 1.48
N CYS A 20 -5.76 -0.39 1.75
CA CYS A 20 -5.74 -1.33 2.86
C CYS A 20 -4.32 -1.56 3.38
N ASN A 21 -4.24 -1.98 4.65
CA ASN A 21 -3.02 -2.47 5.27
C ASN A 21 -3.17 -3.96 5.62
N ILE A 22 -2.17 -4.77 5.28
CA ILE A 22 -2.10 -6.19 5.64
C ILE A 22 -0.85 -6.45 6.49
N GLN A 23 -0.98 -7.30 7.50
CA GLN A 23 0.10 -7.63 8.43
C GLN A 23 0.37 -9.14 8.44
N TYR A 24 1.65 -9.49 8.55
CA TYR A 24 2.12 -10.87 8.49
C TYR A 24 3.03 -11.18 9.67
N ALA A 25 3.06 -12.46 10.06
CA ALA A 25 4.14 -13.06 10.83
C ALA A 25 4.91 -14.01 9.89
N LEU A 26 6.21 -13.80 9.71
CA LEU A 26 7.09 -14.63 8.88
C LEU A 26 8.14 -15.28 9.80
N ASP A 27 8.34 -16.59 9.67
CA ASP A 27 9.41 -17.30 10.38
C ASP A 27 10.78 -16.79 9.87
N PRO A 28 11.71 -16.37 10.75
CA PRO A 28 13.03 -15.91 10.32
C PRO A 28 13.92 -17.02 9.75
N ASN A 29 13.60 -18.30 9.98
CA ASN A 29 14.43 -19.44 9.61
C ASN A 29 13.91 -20.20 8.38
N ASN A 30 12.69 -19.93 7.92
CA ASN A 30 12.09 -20.59 6.76
C ASN A 30 11.01 -19.70 6.11
N GLU A 31 10.35 -20.20 5.07
CA GLU A 31 9.35 -19.43 4.31
C GLU A 31 7.92 -19.54 4.87
N THR A 32 7.73 -20.11 6.06
CA THR A 32 6.41 -20.23 6.69
C THR A 32 5.94 -18.86 7.17
N TYR A 33 4.73 -18.48 6.77
CA TYR A 33 4.14 -17.22 7.19
C TYR A 33 2.65 -17.36 7.49
N TYR A 34 2.15 -16.43 8.29
CA TYR A 34 0.74 -16.31 8.64
C TYR A 34 0.27 -14.88 8.39
N ILE A 35 -0.99 -14.73 7.99
CA ILE A 35 -1.65 -13.43 7.94
C ILE A 35 -2.20 -13.14 9.34
N ILE A 36 -1.84 -11.99 9.91
CA ILE A 36 -2.30 -11.57 11.24
C ILE A 36 -3.66 -10.87 11.10
N GLU A 37 -3.72 -9.83 10.26
CA GLU A 37 -4.93 -9.05 10.03
C GLU A 37 -4.90 -8.29 8.71
N VAL A 38 -6.08 -7.83 8.29
CA VAL A 38 -6.29 -6.88 7.20
C VAL A 38 -7.13 -5.71 7.69
N ASN A 39 -6.62 -4.49 7.53
CA ASN A 39 -7.35 -3.25 7.75
C ASN A 39 -7.75 -2.64 6.40
N ALA A 40 -9.01 -2.79 6.01
CA ALA A 40 -9.57 -2.21 4.78
C ALA A 40 -9.98 -0.74 4.96
N ARG A 41 -9.06 0.08 5.47
CA ARG A 41 -9.25 1.51 5.73
C ARG A 41 -7.89 2.19 5.87
N LEU A 42 -7.91 3.52 5.72
CA LEU A 42 -6.77 4.35 6.10
C LEU A 42 -6.39 4.12 7.57
N SER A 43 -5.09 4.03 7.80
CA SER A 43 -4.49 3.72 9.09
C SER A 43 -3.29 4.63 9.37
N ARG A 44 -2.77 4.58 10.61
CA ARG A 44 -1.50 5.22 10.94
C ARG A 44 -0.36 4.72 10.05
N SER A 45 -0.38 3.43 9.68
CA SER A 45 0.58 2.83 8.76
C SER A 45 0.47 3.42 7.35
N SER A 46 -0.75 3.69 6.88
CA SER A 46 -1.01 4.34 5.58
C SER A 46 -0.47 5.78 5.56
N ALA A 47 -0.66 6.52 6.66
CA ALA A 47 -0.12 7.86 6.80
C ALA A 47 1.43 7.85 6.78
N LEU A 48 2.05 6.92 7.51
CA LEU A 48 3.50 6.72 7.48
C LEU A 48 3.99 6.38 6.07
N ALA A 49 3.36 5.43 5.38
CA ALA A 49 3.73 5.02 4.03
C ALA A 49 3.62 6.18 3.02
N SER A 50 2.58 7.02 3.15
CA SER A 50 2.41 8.19 2.29
C SER A 50 3.56 9.20 2.45
N LYS A 51 4.02 9.41 3.69
CA LYS A 51 5.15 10.29 3.98
C LYS A 51 6.48 9.67 3.58
N ALA A 52 6.64 8.37 3.78
CA ALA A 52 7.85 7.65 3.45
C ALA A 52 8.10 7.54 1.95
N THR A 53 7.04 7.56 1.12
CA THR A 53 7.14 7.33 -0.33
C THR A 53 6.81 8.55 -1.18
N GLY A 54 6.17 9.56 -0.60
CA GLY A 54 5.56 10.65 -1.37
C GLY A 54 4.29 10.25 -2.14
N TYR A 55 3.84 8.99 -2.04
CA TYR A 55 2.62 8.52 -2.69
C TYR A 55 1.38 8.88 -1.86
N PRO A 56 0.45 9.71 -2.36
CA PRO A 56 -0.65 10.23 -1.55
C PRO A 56 -1.81 9.22 -1.44
N LEU A 57 -1.63 8.18 -0.62
CA LEU A 57 -2.57 7.04 -0.50
C LEU A 57 -4.03 7.47 -0.27
N ALA A 58 -4.28 8.41 0.64
CA ALA A 58 -5.63 8.89 0.93
C ALA A 58 -6.29 9.57 -0.28
N TYR A 59 -5.52 10.36 -1.04
CA TYR A 59 -6.02 11.03 -2.25
C TYR A 59 -6.34 10.02 -3.35
N VAL A 60 -5.44 9.06 -3.59
CA VAL A 60 -5.64 8.00 -4.58
C VAL A 60 -6.84 7.13 -4.18
N ALA A 61 -6.96 6.72 -2.92
CA ALA A 61 -8.09 5.95 -2.42
C ALA A 61 -9.42 6.68 -2.62
N ALA A 62 -9.48 8.00 -2.39
CA ALA A 62 -10.67 8.80 -2.65
C ALA A 62 -11.04 8.84 -4.14
N LYS A 63 -10.06 8.90 -5.04
CA LYS A 63 -10.30 8.83 -6.50
C LYS A 63 -10.79 7.45 -6.93
N LEU A 64 -10.21 6.38 -6.37
CA LEU A 64 -10.66 5.00 -6.59
C LEU A 64 -12.12 4.82 -6.15
N ALA A 65 -12.51 5.41 -5.02
CA ALA A 65 -13.89 5.37 -4.52
C ALA A 65 -14.90 6.07 -5.46
N LEU A 66 -14.43 6.98 -6.32
CA LEU A 66 -15.22 7.59 -7.39
C LEU A 66 -15.21 6.78 -8.70
N GLY A 67 -14.64 5.57 -8.70
CA GLY A 67 -14.55 4.71 -9.88
C GLY A 67 -13.45 5.08 -10.86
N ILE A 68 -12.54 5.99 -10.50
CA ILE A 68 -11.42 6.39 -11.36
C ILE A 68 -10.29 5.37 -11.18
N ALA A 69 -9.82 4.75 -12.28
CA ALA A 69 -8.78 3.72 -12.22
C ALA A 69 -7.38 4.31 -11.96
N LEU A 70 -6.47 3.51 -11.39
CA LEU A 70 -5.08 3.92 -11.09
C LEU A 70 -4.33 4.55 -12.28
N PRO A 71 -4.45 4.03 -13.53
CA PRO A 71 -3.79 4.63 -14.69
C PRO A 71 -4.29 6.02 -15.04
N ASP A 72 -5.53 6.37 -14.67
CA ASP A 72 -6.15 7.67 -14.99
C ASP A 72 -5.85 8.73 -13.92
N ILE A 73 -5.31 8.33 -12.77
CA ILE A 73 -4.93 9.24 -11.70
C ILE A 73 -3.50 9.71 -11.96
N LYS A 74 -3.29 11.02 -12.17
CA LYS A 74 -1.95 11.59 -12.33
C LYS A 74 -1.15 11.51 -11.02
N ASN A 75 0.13 11.16 -11.15
CA ASN A 75 1.08 11.25 -10.05
C ASN A 75 1.46 12.71 -9.80
N SER A 76 1.08 13.25 -8.64
CA SER A 76 1.34 14.64 -8.26
C SER A 76 2.82 14.97 -8.04
N VAL A 77 3.68 13.98 -7.83
CA VAL A 77 5.12 14.20 -7.58
C VAL A 77 5.88 14.39 -8.89
N THR A 78 5.64 13.52 -9.87
CA THR A 78 6.37 13.56 -11.16
C THR A 78 5.66 14.39 -12.23
N GLY A 79 4.33 14.55 -12.14
CA GLY A 79 3.51 15.29 -13.11
C GLY A 79 3.33 14.63 -14.48
N VAL A 80 4.19 13.69 -14.84
CA VAL A 80 4.24 13.03 -16.15
C VAL A 80 3.86 11.54 -16.12
N THR A 81 3.80 10.93 -14.94
CA THR A 81 3.38 9.52 -14.76
C THR A 81 2.02 9.42 -14.06
N THR A 82 1.52 8.20 -13.90
CA THR A 82 0.22 7.89 -13.28
C THR A 82 0.42 7.32 -11.88
N ALA A 83 -0.67 7.12 -11.14
CA ALA A 83 -0.64 6.50 -9.81
C ALA A 83 -0.48 4.96 -9.87
N CYS A 84 -0.44 4.37 -11.07
CA CYS A 84 -0.34 2.92 -11.27
C CYS A 84 1.12 2.43 -11.26
N PHE A 85 1.81 2.58 -10.14
CA PHE A 85 3.19 2.13 -9.96
C PHE A 85 3.47 1.78 -8.50
N GLU A 86 4.59 1.11 -8.25
CA GLU A 86 5.14 0.91 -6.91
C GLU A 86 6.32 1.88 -6.71
N PRO A 87 6.30 2.74 -5.67
CA PRO A 87 7.39 3.67 -5.41
C PRO A 87 8.72 2.94 -5.18
N SER A 88 9.79 3.45 -5.81
CA SER A 88 11.17 3.07 -5.52
C SER A 88 11.79 4.10 -4.59
N LEU A 89 12.52 3.65 -3.57
CA LEU A 89 13.18 4.52 -2.58
C LEU A 89 14.70 4.34 -2.67
N ASP A 90 15.41 5.46 -2.77
CA ASP A 90 16.87 5.57 -2.70
C ASP A 90 17.35 6.07 -1.33
N TYR A 91 16.46 6.07 -0.34
CA TYR A 91 16.70 6.44 1.05
C TYR A 91 16.01 5.48 2.03
N CYS A 92 16.38 5.57 3.32
CA CYS A 92 15.77 4.82 4.41
C CYS A 92 14.94 5.74 5.32
N VAL A 93 13.77 5.27 5.77
CA VAL A 93 12.88 5.99 6.68
C VAL A 93 12.79 5.24 8.00
N VAL A 94 12.99 5.94 9.11
CA VAL A 94 12.90 5.37 10.46
C VAL A 94 11.75 6.03 11.22
N LYS A 95 10.84 5.20 11.76
CA LYS A 95 9.75 5.65 12.65
C LYS A 95 10.03 5.14 14.06
N ILE A 96 10.09 6.06 15.02
CA ILE A 96 10.25 5.77 16.44
C ILE A 96 8.98 6.26 17.16
N PRO A 97 8.27 5.42 17.93
CA PRO A 97 7.18 5.90 18.78
C PRO A 97 7.72 6.88 19.83
N ARG A 98 6.92 7.87 20.22
CA ARG A 98 7.28 8.74 21.35
C ARG A 98 7.11 7.99 22.65
#